data_AF-A0A357VSP7-F1
#
_entry.id   AF-A0A357VSP7-F1
#
_cell.length_a   1.000
_cell.length_b   1.000
_cell.length_c   1.000
_cell.angle_alpha   90.00
_cell.angle_beta   90.00
_cell.angle_gamma   90.00
#
_symmetry.space_group_name_H-M   'P 1'
#
loop_
_entity.id
_entity.type
_entity.pdbx_description
1 polymer ?
#
loop_
_entity_poly.entity_id
_entity_poly.type
_entity_poly.pdbx_seq_one_letter_code
_entity_poly.pdbx_strand_id
1 'polypeptide(L)' 'MSLFGNSSQLYFDFVYSDYMKEHSEFKYLLDLIDMIDWSVVPDFSNKIGRTGYSRRALLKAIFVHTLNPLRGVLTGLQ' A
#
# COMPACT_ATOMS: atom_id res chain seq x y z
N MET A 1 25.52 5.73 -2.45
CA MET A 1 24.06 5.60 -2.29
C MET A 1 23.77 4.17 -1.87
N SER A 2 23.14 3.96 -0.71
CA SER A 2 22.94 2.62 -0.16
C SER A 2 21.81 1.87 -0.90
N LEU A 3 22.17 0.78 -1.58
CA LEU A 3 21.24 -0.18 -2.20
C LEU A 3 20.22 -0.77 -1.20
N PHE A 4 20.51 -0.70 0.10
CA PHE A 4 19.69 -1.26 1.18
C PHE A 4 18.42 -0.46 1.53
N GLY A 5 18.35 0.84 1.22
CA GLY A 5 17.13 1.62 1.47
C GLY A 5 16.01 1.37 0.46
N ASN A 6 16.33 0.74 -0.67
CA ASN A 6 15.42 0.57 -1.80
C ASN A 6 14.76 -0.83 -1.81
N SER A 7 15.39 -1.84 -1.21
CA SER A 7 14.90 -3.22 -1.25
C SER A 7 13.61 -3.43 -0.45
N SER A 8 13.49 -2.83 0.74
CA SER A 8 12.25 -2.89 1.54
C SER A 8 11.09 -2.16 0.88
N GLN A 9 11.38 -1.05 0.19
CA GLN A 9 10.38 -0.32 -0.59
C GLN A 9 9.94 -1.12 -1.83
N LEU A 10 10.88 -1.68 -2.60
CA LEU A 10 10.57 -2.55 -3.73
C LEU A 10 9.78 -3.79 -3.30
N TYR A 11 10.12 -4.36 -2.15
CA TYR A 11 9.39 -5.49 -1.59
C TYR A 11 7.94 -5.12 -1.26
N PHE A 12 7.69 -3.94 -0.67
CA PHE A 12 6.33 -3.54 -0.32
C PHE A 12 5.52 -3.07 -1.54
N ASP A 13 6.12 -2.26 -2.41
CA ASP A 13 5.47 -1.67 -3.59
C ASP A 13 5.12 -2.71 -4.65
N PHE A 14 5.98 -3.73 -4.83
CA PHE A 14 5.82 -4.73 -5.89
C PHE A 14 5.42 -6.08 -5.30
N VAL A 15 6.26 -6.71 -4.48
CA VAL A 15 6.03 -8.10 -4.03
C VAL A 15 4.80 -8.23 -3.12
N TYR A 16 4.68 -7.36 -2.12
CA TYR A 16 3.56 -7.40 -1.18
C TYR A 16 2.27 -6.86 -1.79
N SER A 17 2.35 -5.79 -2.59
CA SER A 17 1.19 -5.25 -3.31
C SER A 17 0.63 -6.28 -4.30
N ASP A 18 1.46 -6.94 -5.08
CA ASP A 18 1.02 -7.95 -6.05
C ASP A 18 0.46 -9.18 -5.35
N TYR A 19 1.13 -9.66 -4.29
CA TYR A 19 0.62 -10.75 -3.45
C TYR A 19 -0.77 -10.41 -2.87
N MET A 20 -0.96 -9.20 -2.36
CA MET A 20 -2.26 -8.77 -1.82
C MET A 20 -3.30 -8.60 -2.92
N LYS A 21 -2.93 -8.16 -4.11
CA LYS A 21 -3.87 -8.09 -5.24
C LYS A 21 -4.32 -9.47 -5.72
N GLU A 22 -3.45 -10.47 -5.66
CA GLU A 22 -3.79 -11.84 -6.08
C GLU A 22 -4.58 -12.60 -5.00
N HIS A 23 -4.29 -12.36 -3.72
CA HIS A 23 -4.79 -13.19 -2.62
C HIS A 23 -5.70 -12.47 -1.62
N SER A 24 -6.02 -11.19 -1.82
CA SER A 24 -6.86 -10.41 -0.91
C SER A 24 -8.14 -9.89 -1.55
N GLU A 25 -9.20 -9.86 -0.74
CA GLU A 25 -10.47 -9.20 -1.02
C GLU A 25 -10.31 -7.69 -1.23
N PHE A 26 -9.18 -7.12 -0.78
CA PHE A 26 -8.85 -5.71 -0.92
C PHE A 26 -8.26 -5.35 -2.30
N LYS A 27 -8.16 -6.30 -3.25
CA LYS A 27 -7.65 -6.07 -4.61
C LYS A 27 -8.26 -4.82 -5.25
N TYR A 28 -9.60 -4.72 -5.23
CA TYR A 28 -10.31 -3.58 -5.83
C TYR A 28 -9.85 -2.23 -5.25
N LEU A 29 -9.63 -2.17 -3.94
CA LEU A 29 -9.20 -0.94 -3.27
C LEU A 29 -7.74 -0.62 -3.56
N LEU A 30 -6.88 -1.63 -3.65
CA LEU A 30 -5.49 -1.46 -4.08
C LEU A 30 -5.41 -0.98 -5.54
N ASP A 31 -6.26 -1.50 -6.41
CA ASP A 31 -6.35 -1.06 -7.82
C ASP A 31 -6.86 0.38 -7.94
N LEU A 32 -7.80 0.81 -7.09
CA LEU A 32 -8.21 2.22 -7.03
C LEU A 32 -7.05 3.15 -6.63
N ILE A 33 -6.21 2.75 -5.67
CA ILE A 33 -5.02 3.52 -5.27
C ILE A 33 -4.05 3.66 -6.45
N ASP A 34 -3.89 2.62 -7.26
CA ASP A 34 -3.00 2.66 -8.42
C ASP A 34 -3.59 3.45 -9.61
N MET A 35 -4.92 3.59 -9.69
CA MET A 35 -5.61 4.41 -10.69
C MET A 35 -5.55 5.92 -10.41
N ILE A 36 -5.22 6.34 -9.19
CA ILE A 36 -5.12 7.76 -8.84
C ILE A 36 -3.95 8.39 -9.62
N ASP A 37 -4.24 9.47 -10.33
CA ASP A 37 -3.18 10.32 -10.87
C ASP A 37 -2.49 11.09 -9.74
N TRP A 38 -1.46 10.48 -9.17
CA TRP A 38 -0.69 11.06 -8.09
C TRP A 38 0.18 12.26 -8.50
N SER A 39 0.22 12.63 -9.79
CA SER A 39 0.92 13.85 -10.23
C SER A 39 0.24 15.12 -9.69
N VAL A 40 -1.09 15.05 -9.50
CA VAL A 40 -1.90 16.17 -8.98
C VAL A 40 -1.83 16.30 -7.46
N VAL A 41 -1.25 15.30 -6.78
CA VAL A 41 -1.04 15.29 -5.32
C VAL A 41 0.46 15.13 -5.05
N PRO A 42 1.26 16.20 -5.14
CA PRO A 42 2.74 16.13 -5.07
C PRO A 42 3.25 15.60 -3.72
N ASP A 43 2.44 15.74 -2.67
CA ASP A 43 2.68 15.13 -1.37
C ASP A 43 2.64 13.61 -1.36
N PHE A 44 2.08 12.96 -2.37
CA PHE A 44 2.14 11.50 -2.53
C PHE A 44 3.08 11.10 -3.65
N SER A 45 4.12 11.91 -3.94
CA SER A 45 5.19 11.50 -4.84
C SER A 45 5.83 10.18 -4.36
N ASN A 46 6.29 9.36 -5.32
CA ASN A 46 6.95 8.08 -5.03
C ASN A 46 8.38 8.24 -4.48
N LYS A 47 8.69 9.40 -3.88
CA LYS A 47 9.98 9.68 -3.27
C LYS A 47 10.04 8.98 -1.93
N ILE A 48 11.18 8.35 -1.66
CA ILE A 48 11.44 7.65 -0.40
C ILE A 48 11.59 8.69 0.71
N GLY A 49 10.71 8.59 1.71
CA GLY A 49 10.76 9.45 2.89
C GLY A 49 11.79 8.97 3.92
N ARG A 50 11.84 9.64 5.07
CA ARG A 50 12.71 9.26 6.21
C ARG A 50 12.48 7.84 6.73
N THR A 51 11.32 7.27 6.49
CA THR A 51 10.94 5.92 6.93
C THR A 51 11.50 4.82 6.03
N GLY A 52 12.18 5.16 4.93
CA GLY A 52 12.60 4.19 3.92
C GLY A 52 11.46 3.74 3.00
N TYR A 53 10.25 4.28 3.19
CA TYR A 53 9.10 3.98 2.36
C TYR A 53 8.57 5.21 1.60
N SER A 54 7.95 5.01 0.43
CA SER A 54 7.20 6.07 -0.24
C SER A 54 5.88 6.32 0.49
N ARG A 55 5.36 7.54 0.36
CA ARG A 55 4.06 7.90 0.95
C ARG A 55 2.91 7.05 0.36
N ARG A 56 3.08 6.51 -0.86
CA ARG A 56 2.11 5.57 -1.48
C ARG A 56 2.16 4.17 -0.86
N ALA A 57 3.36 3.63 -0.62
CA ALA A 57 3.52 2.35 0.08
C ALA A 57 2.88 2.39 1.47
N LEU A 58 3.15 3.47 2.20
CA LEU A 58 2.56 3.69 3.53
C LEU A 58 1.04 3.80 3.47
N LEU A 59 0.49 4.48 2.46
CA LEU A 59 -0.96 4.55 2.26
C LEU A 59 -1.55 3.16 2.04
N LYS A 60 -0.98 2.35 1.14
CA LYS A 60 -1.40 0.96 0.92
C LYS A 60 -1.34 0.13 2.20
N ALA A 61 -0.25 0.25 2.97
CA ALA A 61 -0.04 -0.46 4.22
C ALA A 61 -1.07 -0.07 5.29
N ILE A 62 -1.30 1.23 5.49
CA ILE A 62 -2.33 1.75 6.41
C ILE A 62 -3.69 1.24 5.97
N PHE A 63 -3.98 1.26 4.67
CA PHE A 63 -5.27 0.84 4.15
C PHE A 63 -5.56 -0.64 4.43
N VAL A 64 -4.60 -1.53 4.15
CA VAL A 64 -4.69 -2.96 4.51
C VAL A 64 -4.78 -3.13 6.03
N HIS A 65 -3.98 -2.41 6.81
CA HIS A 65 -3.94 -2.54 8.26
C HIS A 65 -5.18 -2.00 8.97
N THR A 66 -5.80 -0.93 8.47
CA THR A 66 -7.02 -0.32 9.05
C THR A 66 -8.28 -1.09 8.66
N LEU A 67 -8.32 -1.70 7.47
CA LEU A 67 -9.48 -2.48 7.02
C LEU A 67 -9.49 -3.93 7.52
N ASN A 68 -8.33 -4.49 7.84
CA ASN A 68 -8.25 -5.87 8.35
C ASN A 68 -8.98 -6.06 9.71
N PRO A 69 -8.91 -5.13 10.69
CA PRO A 69 -9.73 -5.16 11.90
C PRO A 69 -11.23 -4.95 11.63
N LEU A 70 -11.59 -4.09 10.67
CA LEU A 70 -12.99 -3.85 10.29
C LEU A 70 -13.61 -5.08 9.62
N ARG A 71 -12.80 -5.95 9.01
CA ARG A 71 -13.24 -7.26 8.51
C ARG A 71 -13.92 -8.07 9.60
N GLY A 72 -13.30 -8.18 10.79
CA GLY A 72 -13.87 -8.95 11.90
C GLY A 72 -15.22 -8.41 12.41
N VAL A 73 -15.45 -7.10 12.28
CA VAL A 73 -16.72 -6.44 12.64
C VAL A 73 -17.78 -6.66 11.55
N LEU A 74 -17.39 -6.63 10.27
CA LEU A 74 -18.30 -6.82 9.15
C LEU A 74 -18.66 -8.29 8.89
N THR A 75 -17.74 -9.23 9.15
CA THR A 75 -17.99 -10.67 9.01
C THR A 75 -18.63 -11.30 10.26
N GLY A 76 -18.66 -10.59 11.40
CA GLY A 76 -19.31 -11.03 12.64
C GLY A 76 -20.82 -10.72 12.71
N LEU A 77 -21.40 -10.21 11.62
CA LEU A 77 -22.84 -9.96 11.45
C LEU A 77 -23.56 -11.04 10.62
N GLN A 78 -22.94 -12.21 10.44
CA GLN A 78 -23.57 -13.43 9.92
C GLN A 78 -23.66 -14.49 11.01
#